data_AF-A0A3D2I6X1-F1
#
_entry.id   AF-A0A3D2I6X1-F1
#
_cell.length_a   1.000
_cell.length_b   1.000
_cell.length_c   1.000
_cell.angle_alpha   90.00
_cell.angle_beta   90.00
_cell.angle_gamma   90.00
#
_symmetry.space_group_name_H-M   'P 1'
#
loop_
_entity.id
_entity.type
_entity.pdbx_description
1 polymer ?
#
loop_
_entity_poly.entity_id
_entity_poly.type
_entity_poly.pdbx_seq_one_letter_code
_entity_poly.pdbx_strand_id
1 'polypeptide(L)'
;EALGVERSREAAKRASLAVLVLDGSRPLTAEDEEAMALAEAAPHLIVAVNKSDLPRRLDVGALADRFDNVLSVSAATGEGLDALAEAIAAQFPAGETVGGALLTNARQADAANRALSAVAV
;
A
#
# COMPACT_ATOMS: atom_id res chain seq x y z
N GLU A 1 -21.05 -9.49 -4.70
CA GLU A 1 -19.65 -9.04 -4.59
C GLU A 1 -19.46 -7.52 -4.72
N ALA A 2 -20.49 -6.69 -4.49
CA ALA A 2 -20.37 -5.22 -4.56
C ALA A 2 -19.85 -4.56 -3.26
N LEU A 3 -20.13 -5.16 -2.10
CA LEU A 3 -19.69 -4.65 -0.80
C LEU A 3 -18.17 -4.70 -0.60
N GLY A 4 -17.50 -5.66 -1.24
CA GLY A 4 -16.04 -5.78 -1.19
C GLY A 4 -15.35 -4.64 -1.93
N VAL A 5 -15.85 -4.30 -3.13
CA VAL A 5 -15.31 -3.21 -3.96
C VAL A 5 -15.47 -1.86 -3.27
N GLU A 6 -16.64 -1.59 -2.68
CA GLU A 6 -16.89 -0.33 -1.96
C GLU A 6 -16.03 -0.19 -0.70
N ARG A 7 -15.85 -1.29 0.07
CA ARG A 7 -14.92 -1.30 1.21
C ARG A 7 -13.48 -1.05 0.77
N SER A 8 -13.05 -1.64 -0.35
CA SER A 8 -11.72 -1.40 -0.90
C SER A 8 -11.54 0.05 -1.36
N ARG A 9 -12.56 0.68 -1.94
CA ARG A 9 -12.52 2.12 -2.31
C ARG A 9 -12.42 3.05 -1.10
N GLU A 10 -13.23 2.83 -0.07
CA GLU A 10 -13.19 3.65 1.14
C GLU A 10 -11.90 3.42 1.97
N ALA A 11 -11.39 2.19 1.97
CA ALA A 11 -10.09 1.88 2.55
C ALA A 11 -8.96 2.58 1.77
N ALA A 12 -9.00 2.57 0.44
CA ALA A 12 -8.03 3.27 -0.41
C ALA A 12 -8.03 4.80 -0.17
N LYS A 13 -9.20 5.43 0.02
CA LYS A 13 -9.30 6.87 0.36
C LYS A 13 -8.70 7.23 1.72
N ARG A 14 -8.64 6.28 2.67
CA ARG A 14 -8.06 6.48 4.01
C ARG A 14 -6.64 5.95 4.13
N ALA A 15 -6.21 5.13 3.19
CA ALA A 15 -4.88 4.57 3.17
C ALA A 15 -3.90 5.62 2.66
N SER A 16 -2.87 5.89 3.45
CA SER A 16 -1.70 6.62 2.96
C SER A 16 -0.94 5.84 1.89
N LEU A 17 -1.16 4.52 1.77
CA LEU A 17 -0.49 3.64 0.81
C LEU A 17 -1.47 2.64 0.16
N ALA A 18 -1.51 2.61 -1.17
CA ALA A 18 -2.11 1.54 -1.95
C ALA A 18 -1.04 0.56 -2.45
N VAL A 19 -1.37 -0.74 -2.43
CA VAL A 19 -0.56 -1.79 -3.07
C VAL A 19 -1.38 -2.41 -4.19
N LEU A 20 -1.01 -2.11 -5.44
CA LEU A 20 -1.64 -2.67 -6.63
C LEU A 20 -0.91 -3.94 -7.01
N VAL A 21 -1.63 -5.06 -7.09
CA VAL A 21 -1.05 -6.35 -7.50
C VAL A 21 -1.51 -6.69 -8.90
N LEU A 22 -0.55 -6.83 -9.82
CA LEU A 22 -0.80 -7.18 -11.22
C LEU A 22 -0.25 -8.57 -11.52
N ASP A 23 -0.93 -9.33 -12.36
CA ASP A 23 -0.41 -10.62 -12.83
C ASP A 23 0.54 -10.41 -14.01
N GLY A 24 1.84 -10.59 -13.78
CA GLY A 24 2.87 -10.42 -14.81
C GLY A 24 2.91 -11.51 -15.88
N SER A 25 2.20 -12.62 -15.69
CA SER A 25 2.15 -13.74 -16.63
C SER A 25 1.14 -13.56 -17.76
N ARG A 26 0.33 -12.50 -17.71
CA ARG A 26 -0.68 -12.17 -18.72
C ARG A 26 -0.57 -10.70 -19.15
N PRO A 27 -1.09 -10.33 -20.34
CA PRO A 27 -1.24 -8.94 -20.72
C PRO A 27 -2.20 -8.20 -19.77
N LEU A 28 -2.05 -6.87 -19.70
CA LEU A 28 -3.00 -6.02 -18.98
C LEU A 28 -4.41 -6.16 -19.54
N THR A 29 -5.38 -6.21 -18.64
CA THR A 29 -6.80 -6.23 -18.95
C THR A 29 -7.43 -4.87 -18.66
N ALA A 30 -8.66 -4.65 -19.15
CA ALA A 30 -9.40 -3.42 -18.83
C ALA A 30 -9.63 -3.26 -17.31
N GLU A 31 -9.86 -4.36 -16.60
CA GLU A 31 -10.00 -4.37 -15.14
C GLU A 31 -8.70 -3.94 -14.44
N ASP A 32 -7.54 -4.35 -14.97
CA ASP A 32 -6.24 -3.92 -14.45
C ASP A 32 -6.03 -2.40 -14.65
N GLU A 33 -6.48 -1.84 -15.78
CA GLU A 33 -6.46 -0.39 -16.04
C GLU A 33 -7.38 0.39 -15.08
N GLU A 34 -8.59 -0.11 -14.82
CA GLU A 34 -9.48 0.48 -13.84
C GLU A 34 -8.90 0.42 -12.41
N ALA A 35 -8.24 -0.68 -12.06
CA ALA A 35 -7.55 -0.83 -10.78
C ALA A 35 -6.37 0.14 -10.67
N MET A 36 -5.59 0.34 -11.74
CA MET A 36 -4.52 1.34 -11.80
C MET A 36 -5.06 2.75 -11.57
N ALA A 37 -6.12 3.15 -12.28
CA ALA A 37 -6.73 4.47 -12.13
C ALA A 37 -7.25 4.71 -10.70
N LEU A 38 -7.79 3.68 -10.04
CA LEU A 38 -8.22 3.78 -8.65
C LEU A 38 -7.03 3.88 -7.68
N ALA A 39 -5.95 3.13 -7.94
CA ALA A 39 -4.77 3.09 -7.08
C ALA A 39 -3.96 4.40 -7.15
N GLU A 40 -3.96 5.08 -8.30
CA GLU A 40 -3.37 6.42 -8.50
C GLU A 40 -4.00 7.51 -7.61
N ALA A 41 -5.20 7.28 -7.08
CA ALA A 41 -5.82 8.22 -6.14
C ALA A 41 -5.19 8.16 -4.72
N ALA A 42 -4.35 7.16 -4.43
CA ALA A 42 -3.69 7.03 -3.15
C ALA A 42 -2.42 7.91 -3.08
N PRO A 43 -2.10 8.51 -1.91
CA PRO A 43 -0.91 9.36 -1.75
C PRO A 43 0.41 8.62 -1.99
N HIS A 44 0.45 7.33 -1.68
CA HIS A 44 1.55 6.44 -2.00
C HIS A 44 1.02 5.22 -2.71
N LEU A 45 1.75 4.75 -3.72
CA LEU A 45 1.41 3.57 -4.51
C LEU A 45 2.65 2.71 -4.68
N ILE A 46 2.48 1.41 -4.45
CA ILE A 46 3.45 0.36 -4.82
C ILE A 46 2.75 -0.60 -5.78
N VAL A 47 3.35 -0.87 -6.93
CA VAL A 47 2.88 -1.82 -7.92
C VAL A 47 3.68 -3.12 -7.80
N ALA A 48 3.03 -4.19 -7.35
CA ALA A 48 3.59 -5.53 -7.26
C ALA A 48 3.20 -6.36 -8.49
N VAL A 49 4.14 -6.57 -9.40
CA VAL A 49 3.99 -7.47 -10.56
C VAL A 49 4.23 -8.90 -10.11
N ASN A 50 3.14 -9.57 -9.74
CA ASN A 50 3.10 -10.93 -9.23
C ASN A 50 3.34 -11.99 -10.32
N LYS A 51 3.65 -13.21 -9.90
CA LYS A 51 3.99 -14.37 -10.72
C LYS A 51 5.28 -14.20 -11.52
N SER A 52 6.32 -13.61 -10.90
CA SER A 52 7.65 -13.48 -11.50
C SER A 52 8.31 -14.83 -11.85
N ASP A 53 7.83 -15.93 -11.27
CA ASP A 53 8.23 -17.30 -11.57
C ASP A 53 7.75 -17.80 -12.95
N LEU A 54 6.81 -17.10 -13.58
CA LEU A 54 6.24 -17.45 -14.88
C LEU A 54 6.81 -16.57 -16.02
N PRO A 55 6.74 -17.02 -17.29
CA PRO A 55 7.15 -16.20 -18.42
C PRO A 55 6.40 -14.88 -18.46
N ARG A 56 7.15 -13.77 -18.49
CA ARG A 56 6.58 -12.42 -18.52
C ARG A 56 5.78 -12.17 -19.81
N ARG A 57 4.60 -11.57 -19.65
CA ARG A 57 3.75 -11.09 -20.76
C ARG A 57 3.36 -9.62 -20.63
N LEU A 58 3.54 -9.05 -19.44
CA LEU A 58 3.32 -7.64 -19.16
C LEU A 58 4.59 -6.82 -19.43
N ASP A 59 4.43 -5.61 -19.94
CA ASP A 59 5.53 -4.66 -20.14
C ASP A 59 5.84 -3.92 -18.84
N VAL A 60 6.87 -4.39 -18.13
CA VAL A 60 7.32 -3.79 -16.87
C VAL A 60 7.99 -2.44 -17.10
N GLY A 61 8.59 -2.22 -18.27
CA GLY A 61 9.20 -0.93 -18.62
C GLY A 61 8.14 0.16 -18.70
N ALA A 62 7.04 -0.12 -19.40
CA ALA A 62 5.90 0.79 -19.46
C ALA A 62 5.28 1.08 -18.08
N LEU A 63 5.25 0.09 -17.18
CA LEU A 63 4.82 0.32 -15.79
C LEU A 63 5.80 1.19 -15.01
N ALA A 64 7.11 0.98 -15.18
CA ALA A 64 8.14 1.77 -14.50
C ALA A 64 8.21 3.21 -15.02
N ASP A 65 7.82 3.46 -16.28
CA ASP A 65 7.66 4.82 -16.83
C ASP A 65 6.42 5.53 -16.25
N ARG A 66 5.42 4.77 -15.79
CA ARG A 66 4.15 5.29 -15.24
C ARG A 66 4.16 5.41 -13.71
N PHE A 67 4.86 4.53 -13.01
CA PHE A 67 4.84 4.42 -11.55
C PHE A 67 6.25 4.36 -10.97
N ASP A 68 6.48 5.10 -9.89
CA ASP A 68 7.80 5.20 -9.25
C ASP A 68 8.22 3.91 -8.53
N ASN A 69 7.26 3.14 -8.00
CA ASN A 69 7.54 1.97 -7.16
C ASN A 69 6.96 0.69 -7.78
N VAL A 70 7.70 0.09 -8.72
CA VAL A 70 7.33 -1.18 -9.36
C VAL A 70 8.25 -2.30 -8.88
N LEU A 71 7.67 -3.34 -8.28
CA LEU A 71 8.38 -4.49 -7.74
C LEU A 71 7.89 -5.77 -8.42
N SER A 72 8.81 -6.67 -8.78
CA SER A 72 8.45 -8.03 -9.20
C SER A 72 8.39 -8.96 -7.99
N VAL A 73 7.33 -9.75 -7.89
CA VAL A 73 7.17 -10.73 -6.81
C VAL A 73 6.65 -12.06 -7.33
N SER A 74 6.89 -13.13 -6.59
CA SER A 74 6.17 -14.39 -6.73
C SER A 74 5.56 -14.74 -5.39
N ALA A 75 4.24 -14.64 -5.29
CA ALA A 75 3.52 -15.12 -4.12
C ALA A 75 3.63 -16.65 -3.94
N ALA A 76 3.96 -17.39 -5.00
CA ALA A 76 4.09 -18.85 -4.95
C ALA A 76 5.44 -19.29 -4.36
N THR A 77 6.54 -18.59 -4.70
CA THR A 77 7.88 -18.94 -4.22
C THR A 77 8.33 -18.08 -3.03
N GLY A 78 7.67 -16.96 -2.78
CA GLY A 78 8.07 -15.95 -1.80
C GLY A 78 9.10 -14.94 -2.31
N GLU A 79 9.57 -15.09 -3.56
CA GLU A 79 10.56 -14.19 -4.14
C GLU A 79 10.02 -12.75 -4.23
N GLY A 80 10.85 -11.79 -3.83
CA GLY A 80 10.52 -10.36 -3.86
C GLY A 80 9.56 -9.88 -2.75
N LEU A 81 9.01 -10.77 -1.93
CA LEU A 81 8.11 -10.38 -0.84
C LEU A 81 8.83 -9.60 0.28
N ASP A 82 10.10 -9.91 0.56
CA ASP A 82 10.90 -9.15 1.54
C ASP A 82 11.13 -7.71 1.05
N ALA A 83 11.49 -7.53 -0.23
CA ALA A 83 11.64 -6.20 -0.83
C ALA A 83 10.32 -5.43 -0.85
N LEU A 84 9.19 -6.12 -1.09
CA LEU A 84 7.86 -5.53 -0.98
C LEU A 84 7.56 -5.09 0.46
N ALA A 85 7.90 -5.90 1.47
CA ALA A 85 7.72 -5.55 2.87
C ALA A 85 8.59 -4.35 3.28
N GLU A 86 9.84 -4.31 2.83
CA GLU A 86 10.75 -3.17 3.05
C GLU A 86 10.23 -1.89 2.39
N ALA A 87 9.74 -1.97 1.15
CA ALA A 87 9.16 -0.82 0.45
C ALA A 87 7.91 -0.29 1.18
N ILE A 88 7.05 -1.18 1.68
CA ILE A 88 5.90 -0.80 2.50
C ILE A 88 6.36 -0.13 3.80
N ALA A 89 7.36 -0.70 4.49
CA ALA A 89 7.89 -0.14 5.73
C ALA A 89 8.53 1.24 5.54
N ALA A 90 9.20 1.47 4.41
CA ALA A 90 9.83 2.75 4.07
C ALA A 90 8.81 3.89 3.90
N GLN A 91 7.56 3.59 3.55
CA GLN A 91 6.47 4.59 3.48
C GLN A 91 5.96 5.01 4.86
N PHE A 92 6.28 4.24 5.90
CA PHE A 92 5.93 4.52 7.28
C PHE A 92 7.21 4.51 8.13
N PRO A 93 8.16 5.43 7.91
CA PRO A 93 9.33 5.53 8.76
C PRO A 93 8.79 5.70 10.17
N ALA A 94 9.13 4.75 11.05
CA ALA A 94 8.74 4.81 12.45
C ALA A 94 9.18 6.19 12.93
N GLY A 95 8.21 7.05 13.24
CA GLY A 95 8.48 8.28 13.97
C GLY A 95 9.35 7.87 15.14
N GLU A 96 10.48 8.56 15.28
CA GLU A 96 11.46 8.38 16.34
C GLU A 96 10.77 7.80 17.57
N THR A 97 11.16 6.60 17.98
CA THR A 97 10.56 5.95 19.15
C THR A 97 11.01 6.73 20.38
N VAL A 98 10.46 7.94 20.57
CA VAL A 98 10.55 8.66 21.82
C VAL A 98 9.84 7.76 22.80
N GLY A 99 10.58 7.19 23.75
CA GLY A 99 10.11 6.22 24.73
C GLY A 99 8.94 6.75 25.57
N GLY A 100 7.74 6.69 24.97
CA GLY A 100 6.49 7.18 25.52
C GLY A 100 5.39 6.29 24.94
N ALA A 101 4.56 5.77 25.84
CA ALA A 101 3.56 4.73 25.57
C ALA A 101 2.85 4.88 24.21
N LEU A 102 2.93 3.83 23.39
CA LEU A 102 2.06 3.65 22.21
C LEU A 102 0.59 3.72 22.66
N LEU A 103 -0.10 4.81 22.31
CA LEU A 103 -1.54 4.95 22.50
C LEU A 103 -2.23 4.17 21.38
N THR A 104 -2.43 2.88 21.58
CA THR A 104 -2.89 1.93 20.54
C THR A 104 -4.40 1.95 20.31
N ASN A 105 -5.17 2.76 21.05
CA ASN A 105 -6.60 2.94 20.81
C ASN A 105 -7.04 4.40 20.86
N ALA A 106 -8.07 4.73 20.07
CA ALA A 106 -8.62 6.08 19.93
C ALA A 106 -9.07 6.69 21.27
N ARG A 107 -9.49 5.87 22.24
CA ARG A 107 -9.91 6.32 23.56
C ARG A 107 -8.73 6.82 24.40
N GLN A 108 -7.56 6.20 24.28
CA GLN A 108 -6.31 6.62 24.93
C GLN A 108 -5.76 7.90 24.31
N ALA A 109 -5.83 8.04 22.98
CA ALA A 109 -5.46 9.28 22.29
C ALA A 109 -6.35 10.47 22.71
N ASP A 110 -7.67 10.25 22.80
CA ASP A 110 -8.63 11.27 23.24
C ASP A 110 -8.43 11.68 24.72
N ALA A 111 -8.08 10.71 25.59
CA ALA A 111 -7.73 11.00 26.98
C ALA A 111 -6.43 11.82 27.09
N ALA A 112 -5.40 11.48 26.31
CA ALA A 112 -4.13 12.21 26.29
C ALA A 112 -4.29 13.64 25.76
N ASN A 113 -5.06 13.84 24.68
CA ASN A 113 -5.34 15.16 24.13
C ASN A 113 -6.12 16.05 25.11
N ARG A 114 -7.11 15.50 25.83
CA ARG A 114 -7.83 16.26 26.86
C ARG A 114 -6.92 16.66 28.03
N ALA A 115 -6.03 15.77 28.44
CA ALA A 115 -5.07 16.07 29.51
C ALA A 115 -4.08 17.18 29.08
N LEU A 116 -3.59 17.13 27.84
CA LEU A 116 -2.67 18.14 27.30
C LEU A 116 -3.34 19.53 27.22
N SER A 117 -4.57 19.59 26.70
CA SER A 117 -5.33 20.85 26.62
C SER A 117 -5.66 21.46 27.97
N ALA A 118 -5.75 20.66 29.04
CA ALA A 118 -6.02 21.13 30.40
C ALA A 118 -4.79 21.75 31.09
N VAL A 119 -3.57 21.44 30.62
CA VAL A 119 -2.30 21.95 31.17
C VAL A 119 -1.79 23.17 30.40
N ALA A 120 -2.34 23.44 29.21
CA ALA A 120 -1.98 24.59 28.37
C ALA A 120 -2.69 25.90 28.76
N VAL A 121 -3.19 26.02 30.00
CA VAL A 121 -3.76 27.25 30.59
C VAL A 121 -2.78 27.87 31.58
#